data_AF-A0A812Y048-F1
#
_entry.id   AF-A0A812Y048-F1
#
_cell.length_a   1.000
_cell.length_b   1.000
_cell.length_c   1.000
_cell.angle_alpha   90.00
_cell.angle_beta   90.00
_cell.angle_gamma   90.00
#
_symmetry.space_group_name_H-M   'P 1'
#
loop_
_entity.id
_entity.type
_entity.pdbx_description
1 polymer ?
#
loop_
_entity_poly.entity_id
_entity_poly.type
_entity_poly.pdbx_seq_one_letter_code
_entity_poly.pdbx_strand_id
1 'polypeptide(L)'
;DERGGPNHVQNLVSAPVIFDTERGKLLYLSSFYYIGQFSRYIKPGAQRISTSSSRDKLEATGFVNPDGSVVAVVLNQEDYEIGFWLQVAGRSVETQAPPRSITTYVIPKIADPPPTWRLGL
;
A
#
# COMPACT_ATOMS: atom_id res chain seq x y z
N ASP A 1 9.30 23.15 -10.16
CA ASP A 1 8.51 23.42 -11.38
C ASP A 1 8.69 22.25 -12.33
N GLU A 2 8.16 22.34 -13.56
CA GLU A 2 8.30 21.32 -14.61
C GLU A 2 9.75 20.95 -14.96
N ARG A 3 10.73 21.76 -14.56
CA ARG A 3 12.17 21.50 -14.76
C ARG A 3 12.83 20.83 -13.56
N GLY A 4 12.09 20.58 -12.47
CA GLY A 4 12.63 19.98 -11.25
C GLY A 4 13.37 20.97 -10.33
N GLY A 5 13.13 22.26 -10.50
CA GLY A 5 13.73 23.34 -9.71
C GLY A 5 12.70 24.20 -8.96
N PRO A 6 13.10 25.41 -8.51
CA PRO A 6 14.42 26.01 -8.66
C PRO A 6 15.45 25.38 -7.69
N ASN A 7 16.68 25.24 -8.16
CA ASN A 7 17.81 24.84 -7.32
C ASN A 7 19.02 25.72 -7.67
N HIS A 8 19.63 26.37 -6.67
CA HIS A 8 20.69 27.37 -6.86
C HIS A 8 21.97 26.83 -7.52
N VAL A 9 22.26 25.53 -7.41
CA VAL A 9 23.39 24.85 -8.08
C VAL A 9 22.92 23.94 -9.22
N GLN A 10 21.68 24.10 -9.69
CA GLN A 10 21.11 23.32 -10.78
C GLN A 10 21.10 21.79 -10.55
N ASN A 11 21.06 21.37 -9.29
CA ASN A 11 20.83 19.96 -8.94
C ASN A 11 19.33 19.64 -9.00
N LEU A 12 18.81 19.52 -10.22
CA LEU A 12 17.37 19.39 -10.50
C LEU A 12 16.90 17.95 -10.26
N VAL A 13 15.72 17.81 -9.63
CA VAL A 13 15.14 16.52 -9.28
C VAL A 13 13.64 16.50 -9.53
N SER A 14 13.07 15.32 -9.74
CA SER A 14 11.62 15.17 -9.78
C SER A 14 11.01 15.31 -8.39
N ALA A 15 9.71 15.60 -8.34
CA ALA A 15 8.93 15.69 -7.12
C ALA A 15 7.58 14.96 -7.31
N PRO A 16 6.96 14.43 -6.24
CA PRO A 16 5.64 13.80 -6.34
C PRO A 16 4.56 14.68 -6.95
N VAL A 17 4.63 15.98 -6.71
CA VAL A 17 3.75 16.98 -7.30
C VAL A 17 4.62 18.03 -7.98
N ILE A 18 4.33 18.32 -9.24
CA ILE A 18 4.97 19.36 -10.04
C ILE A 18 3.94 20.45 -10.31
N PHE A 19 4.33 21.72 -10.19
CA PHE A 19 3.55 22.83 -10.72
C PHE A 19 4.02 23.13 -12.14
N ASP A 20 3.12 22.99 -13.12
CA ASP A 20 3.28 23.37 -14.52
C ASP A 20 3.03 24.88 -14.62
N THR A 21 4.12 25.64 -14.74
CA THR A 21 4.07 27.11 -14.70
C THR A 21 3.46 27.72 -15.96
N GLU A 22 3.56 27.04 -17.12
CA GLU A 22 3.00 27.50 -18.39
C GLU A 22 1.47 27.41 -18.39
N ARG A 23 0.92 26.33 -17.82
CA ARG A 23 -0.53 26.07 -17.79
C ARG A 23 -1.18 26.41 -16.45
N GLY A 24 -0.40 26.80 -15.43
CA GLY A 24 -0.90 27.17 -14.11
C GLY A 24 -1.59 26.04 -13.35
N LYS A 25 -1.11 24.80 -13.48
CA LYS A 25 -1.77 23.62 -12.88
C LYS A 25 -0.81 22.70 -12.13
N LEU A 26 -1.35 21.92 -11.20
CA LEU A 26 -0.61 20.85 -10.52
C LEU A 26 -0.68 19.56 -11.31
N LEU A 27 0.49 18.93 -11.48
CA LEU A 27 0.70 17.61 -12.04
C LEU A 27 1.05 16.66 -10.90
N TYR A 28 0.20 15.67 -10.65
CA TYR A 28 0.45 14.61 -9.67
C TYR A 28 1.12 13.44 -10.38
N LEU A 29 2.38 13.16 -10.03
CA LEU A 29 3.14 12.06 -10.61
C LEU A 29 2.83 10.73 -9.91
N SER A 30 3.27 9.62 -10.50
CA SER A 30 3.09 8.28 -9.92
C SER A 30 3.58 8.18 -8.48
N SER A 31 4.70 8.82 -8.14
CA SER A 31 5.25 8.83 -6.79
C SER A 31 4.30 9.45 -5.75
N PHE A 32 3.46 10.43 -6.12
CA PHE A 32 2.43 10.95 -5.21
C PHE A 32 1.41 9.87 -4.83
N TYR A 33 0.95 9.10 -5.81
CA TYR A 33 0.00 8.02 -5.57
C TYR A 33 0.64 6.85 -4.83
N TYR A 34 1.88 6.48 -5.17
CA TYR A 34 2.63 5.42 -4.48
C TYR A 34 2.86 5.76 -3.02
N ILE A 35 3.33 6.97 -2.70
CA ILE A 35 3.44 7.45 -1.31
C ILE A 35 2.06 7.46 -0.65
N GLY A 36 1.00 7.80 -1.38
CA GLY A 36 -0.38 7.77 -0.92
C GLY A 36 -0.86 6.38 -0.47
N GLN A 37 -0.44 5.31 -1.13
CA GLN A 37 -0.78 3.92 -0.75
C GLN A 37 -0.22 3.53 0.63
N PHE A 38 0.82 4.22 1.11
CA PHE A 38 1.33 4.01 2.47
C PHE A 38 0.75 5.06 3.42
N SER A 39 1.05 6.34 3.15
CA SER A 39 0.81 7.46 4.07
C SER A 39 -0.65 7.71 4.43
N ARG A 40 -1.61 7.37 3.56
CA ARG A 40 -3.04 7.56 3.85
C ARG A 40 -3.57 6.51 4.82
N TYR A 41 -3.04 5.29 4.77
CA TYR A 41 -3.63 4.11 5.42
C TYR A 41 -2.83 3.63 6.63
N ILE A 42 -1.50 3.77 6.60
CA ILE A 42 -0.62 3.42 7.72
C ILE A 42 -0.49 4.64 8.64
N LYS A 43 -0.99 4.52 9.87
CA LYS A 43 -1.06 5.64 10.82
C LYS A 43 0.22 5.75 11.66
N PRO A 44 0.56 6.95 12.15
CA PRO A 44 1.64 7.11 13.13
C PRO A 44 1.47 6.13 14.30
N GLY A 45 2.54 5.43 14.66
CA GLY A 45 2.52 4.38 15.69
C GLY A 45 2.10 2.99 15.19
N ALA A 46 1.76 2.83 13.91
CA ALA A 46 1.53 1.51 13.34
C ALA A 46 2.80 0.63 13.44
N GLN A 47 2.60 -0.65 13.69
CA GLN A 47 3.68 -1.64 13.77
C GLN A 47 3.66 -2.52 12.54
N ARG A 48 4.82 -2.69 11.91
CA ARG A 48 4.97 -3.64 10.80
C ARG A 48 4.81 -5.07 11.35
N ILE A 49 4.05 -5.89 10.65
CA ILE A 49 3.85 -7.31 10.99
C ILE A 49 4.53 -8.21 9.95
N SER A 50 4.83 -9.45 10.35
CA SER A 50 5.36 -10.46 9.43
C SER A 50 4.39 -10.64 8.26
N THR A 51 4.93 -10.62 7.05
CA THR A 51 4.17 -10.74 5.80
C THR A 51 4.92 -11.65 4.88
N SER A 52 4.25 -12.67 4.35
CA SER A 52 4.82 -13.65 3.43
C SER A 52 3.92 -13.78 2.20
N SER A 53 4.51 -13.83 1.02
CA SER A 53 3.82 -14.10 -0.23
C SER A 53 4.19 -15.50 -0.74
N SER A 54 3.19 -16.27 -1.17
CA SER A 54 3.38 -17.50 -1.95
C SER A 54 3.40 -17.25 -3.46
N ARG A 55 3.29 -15.98 -3.86
CA ARG A 55 3.48 -15.48 -5.22
C ARG A 55 4.78 -14.67 -5.21
N ASP A 56 5.85 -15.25 -5.74
CA ASP A 56 7.18 -14.63 -5.84
C ASP A 56 7.17 -13.30 -6.59
N LYS A 57 6.22 -13.12 -7.51
CA LYS A 57 6.03 -11.89 -8.28
C LYS A 57 5.30 -10.76 -7.56
N LEU A 58 4.69 -11.04 -6.41
CA LEU A 58 4.01 -10.02 -5.60
C LEU A 58 4.92 -9.57 -4.46
N GLU A 59 5.22 -8.28 -4.41
CA GLU A 59 5.81 -7.65 -3.24
C GLU A 59 4.69 -7.24 -2.28
N ALA A 60 4.83 -7.58 -0.99
CA ALA A 60 3.80 -7.28 -0.01
C ALA A 60 4.39 -6.89 1.35
N THR A 61 3.68 -6.01 2.07
CA THR A 61 3.98 -5.68 3.46
C THR A 61 2.70 -5.38 4.23
N GLY A 62 2.70 -5.74 5.51
CA GLY A 62 1.56 -5.59 6.42
C GLY A 62 1.90 -4.74 7.64
N PHE A 63 0.90 -4.04 8.16
CA PHE A 63 0.98 -3.21 9.36
C PHE A 63 -0.28 -3.36 10.21
N VAL A 64 -0.14 -3.22 11.53
CA VAL A 64 -1.25 -3.04 12.47
C VAL A 64 -1.24 -1.59 12.93
N ASN A 65 -2.31 -0.86 12.68
CA ASN A 65 -2.50 0.50 13.17
C ASN A 65 -2.81 0.51 14.69
N PRO A 66 -2.64 1.64 15.39
CA PRO A 66 -2.97 1.75 16.81
C PRO A 66 -4.43 1.44 17.17
N ASP A 67 -5.37 1.62 16.23
CA ASP A 67 -6.79 1.27 16.41
C ASP A 67 -7.06 -0.24 16.25
N GLY A 68 -6.03 -1.03 15.92
CA GLY A 68 -6.10 -2.46 15.68
C GLY A 68 -6.50 -2.85 14.25
N SER A 69 -6.73 -1.90 13.34
CA SER A 69 -6.91 -2.22 11.92
C SER A 69 -5.62 -2.75 11.30
N VAL A 70 -5.75 -3.71 10.39
CA VAL A 70 -4.64 -4.27 9.63
C VAL A 70 -4.62 -3.62 8.25
N VAL A 71 -3.44 -3.18 7.81
CA VAL A 71 -3.21 -2.65 6.47
C VAL A 71 -2.25 -3.59 5.74
N ALA A 72 -2.62 -4.04 4.55
CA ALA A 72 -1.75 -4.80 3.67
C ALA A 72 -1.55 -4.03 2.35
N VAL A 73 -0.30 -3.78 1.98
CA VAL A 73 0.05 -3.15 0.69
C VAL A 73 0.63 -4.23 -0.20
N VAL A 74 0.10 -4.36 -1.41
CA VAL A 74 0.51 -5.34 -2.41
C VAL A 74 0.89 -4.62 -3.70
N LEU A 75 2.08 -4.89 -4.22
CA LEU A 75 2.60 -4.35 -5.48
C LEU A 75 2.74 -5.49 -6.49
N ASN A 76 2.13 -5.29 -7.65
CA ASN A 76 2.34 -6.10 -8.85
C ASN A 76 3.10 -5.27 -9.89
N GLN A 77 4.36 -5.61 -10.12
CA GLN A 77 5.21 -4.96 -11.13
C GLN A 77 5.06 -5.58 -12.53
N GLU A 78 4.38 -6.70 -12.64
CA GLU A 78 4.24 -7.45 -13.88
C GLU A 78 3.19 -6.80 -14.81
N ASP A 79 3.27 -7.14 -16.10
CA ASP A 79 2.35 -6.69 -17.15
C ASP A 79 1.07 -7.53 -17.26
N TYR A 80 0.87 -8.48 -16.35
CA TYR A 80 -0.30 -9.34 -16.29
C TYR A 80 -0.89 -9.37 -14.89
N GLU A 81 -2.17 -9.74 -14.81
CA GLU A 81 -2.89 -9.87 -13.55
C GLU A 81 -2.44 -11.11 -12.77
N ILE A 82 -2.36 -10.98 -11.44
CA ILE A 82 -2.01 -12.08 -10.55
C ILE A 82 -3.13 -12.28 -9.53
N GLY A 83 -3.80 -13.43 -9.59
CA GLY A 83 -4.77 -13.87 -8.60
C GLY A 83 -4.12 -14.42 -7.32
N PHE A 84 -4.65 -14.04 -6.16
CA PHE A 84 -4.16 -14.48 -4.86
C PHE A 84 -5.24 -14.46 -3.78
N TRP A 85 -4.96 -15.16 -2.69
CA TRP A 85 -5.79 -15.11 -1.48
C TRP A 85 -5.11 -14.22 -0.45
N LEU A 86 -5.78 -13.15 -0.03
CA LEU A 86 -5.31 -12.32 1.08
C LEU A 86 -5.75 -12.95 2.40
N GLN A 87 -4.78 -13.45 3.17
CA GLN A 87 -5.02 -14.09 4.47
C GLN A 87 -4.57 -13.20 5.62
N VAL A 88 -5.49 -12.91 6.54
CA VAL A 88 -5.23 -12.09 7.74
C VAL A 88 -5.96 -12.71 8.93
N ALA A 89 -5.23 -13.04 9.99
CA ALA A 89 -5.77 -13.61 11.24
C ALA A 89 -6.74 -14.80 11.03
N GLY A 90 -6.38 -15.74 10.15
CA GLY A 90 -7.18 -16.93 9.85
C GLY A 90 -8.40 -16.70 8.95
N ARG A 91 -8.64 -15.45 8.51
CA ARG A 91 -9.64 -15.12 7.49
C ARG A 91 -8.97 -14.99 6.13
N SER A 92 -9.67 -15.36 5.07
CA SER A 92 -9.18 -15.36 3.71
C SER A 92 -10.19 -14.72 2.77
N VAL A 93 -9.72 -13.90 1.83
CA VAL A 93 -10.53 -13.36 0.74
C VAL A 93 -9.78 -13.52 -0.57
N GLU A 94 -10.48 -14.00 -1.60
CA GLU A 94 -9.93 -14.09 -2.94
C GLU A 94 -9.87 -12.69 -3.56
N THR A 95 -8.76 -12.36 -4.20
CA THR A 95 -8.53 -11.07 -4.84
C THR A 95 -7.53 -11.21 -5.99
N GLN A 96 -7.33 -10.12 -6.73
CA GLN A 96 -6.43 -10.06 -7.87
C GLN A 96 -5.65 -8.74 -7.84
N ALA A 97 -4.38 -8.80 -8.22
CA ALA A 97 -3.56 -7.62 -8.43
C ALA A 97 -3.48 -7.34 -9.95
N PRO A 98 -4.09 -6.25 -10.45
CA PRO A 98 -4.00 -5.88 -11.86
C PRO A 98 -2.55 -5.66 -12.33
N PRO A 99 -2.28 -5.65 -13.64
CA PRO A 99 -0.97 -5.28 -14.18
C PRO A 99 -0.49 -3.93 -13.65
N ARG A 100 0.82 -3.79 -13.36
CA ARG A 100 1.46 -2.51 -12.97
C ARG A 100 0.73 -1.76 -11.86
N SER A 101 0.27 -2.47 -10.83
CA SER A 101 -0.60 -1.92 -9.79
C SER A 101 0.03 -1.95 -8.40
N ILE A 102 -0.40 -1.01 -7.56
CA ILE A 102 -0.16 -1.04 -6.12
C ILE A 102 -1.51 -0.84 -5.42
N THR A 103 -1.88 -1.78 -4.56
CA THR A 103 -3.19 -1.84 -3.90
C THR A 103 -3.01 -1.92 -2.40
N THR A 104 -3.78 -1.12 -1.66
CA THR A 104 -3.81 -1.16 -0.20
C THR A 104 -5.15 -1.67 0.29
N TYR A 105 -5.10 -2.76 1.05
CA TYR A 105 -6.23 -3.37 1.71
C TYR A 105 -6.27 -2.90 3.16
N VAL A 106 -7.44 -2.45 3.61
CA VAL A 106 -7.68 -2.05 5.01
C VAL A 106 -8.70 -2.99 5.60
N ILE A 107 -8.27 -3.74 6.62
CA ILE A 107 -9.09 -4.68 7.35
C ILE A 107 -9.37 -4.04 8.72
N PRO A 108 -10.65 -3.76 9.07
CA PRO A 108 -11.00 -3.25 10.38
C PRO A 108 -10.51 -4.18 11.50
N LYS A 109 -10.38 -3.65 12.72
CA LYS A 109 -9.96 -4.44 13.88
C LYS A 109 -10.72 -5.77 13.92
N ILE A 110 -9.96 -6.85 13.79
CA ILE A 110 -10.48 -8.20 13.85
C ILE A 110 -10.73 -8.47 15.33
N ALA A 111 -12.00 -8.60 15.72
CA ALA A 111 -12.32 -9.14 17.03
C ALA A 111 -11.71 -10.54 17.13
N ASP A 112 -11.06 -10.85 18.26
CA ASP A 112 -10.45 -12.16 18.47
C ASP A 112 -11.47 -13.25 18.14
N PRO A 113 -11.12 -14.25 17.30
CA PRO A 113 -11.98 -15.41 17.16
C PRO A 113 -12.19 -16.01 18.57
N PRO A 114 -13.41 -16.44 18.91
CA PRO A 114 -13.63 -17.07 20.20
C PRO A 114 -12.65 -18.24 20.36
N PRO A 115 -12.14 -18.50 21.58
CA PRO A 115 -11.17 -19.55 21.80
C PRO A 115 -11.68 -20.89 21.25
N THR A 116 -10.80 -21.60 20.52
CA THR A 116 -11.14 -22.85 19.83
C THR A 116 -11.52 -24.00 20.76
N TRP A 117 -11.33 -23.85 22.08
CA TRP A 117 -11.79 -24.81 23.09
C TRP A 117 -13.30 -24.78 23.34
N ARG A 118 -14.07 -23.85 22.75
CA ARG A 118 -15.55 -23.79 22.88
C ARG A 118 -16.34 -24.62 21.86
N LEU A 119 -15.69 -25.40 21.00
CA LEU A 119 -16.36 -26.30 20.04
C LEU A 119 -16.39 -27.79 20.46
N GLY A 120 -16.13 -28.08 21.74
CA GLY A 120 -16.37 -29.40 22.30
C GLY A 120 -17.60 -29.38 23.21
N LEU A 121 -18.77 -29.69 22.63
CA LEU A 121 -19.92 -30.43 23.20
C LEU A 121 -21.00 -30.58 22.13
#